data_AF-A0A945VW97-F1
#
_entry.id   AF-A0A945VW97-F1
#
_cell.length_a   1.000
_cell.length_b   1.000
_cell.length_c   1.000
_cell.angle_alpha   90.00
_cell.angle_beta   90.00
_cell.angle_gamma   90.00
#
_symmetry.space_group_name_H-M   'P 1'
#
loop_
_entity.id
_entity.type
_entity.pdbx_description
1 polymer ?
#
loop_
_entity_poly.entity_id
_entity_poly.type
_entity_poly.pdbx_seq_one_letter_code
_entity_poly.pdbx_strand_id
1 'polypeptide(L)'
;MSESRFNAIVILDAIPEKHLNTARILKSELRDIADYVAVGLQVRYVRIETYDDLKLGLNKTLDEINNNGLKPWIHLEGHGLSDQCGFKFAGGTSCSWVQLKEILIPLNIALSLNLVLILATCFGGYFASAIETTDRAPVLALIGPPREVKTREVERVFPVFYRTFFESQSLSEALKALDTGASFGPYFKTTAERFFYAAWTAYKKNHCTEEQIEKRVWKVWIENVIIKKKRSPLVSIDQQKRLLRNPELESKVFEKCRDHYFMYDIDKANRERFPVTYNKAES
;
A
#
# COMPACT_ATOMS: atom_id res chain seq x y z
N MET A 1 9.09 -25.64 -8.32
CA MET A 1 9.01 -24.28 -8.87
C MET A 1 7.63 -23.74 -8.52
N SER A 2 7.51 -22.88 -7.50
CA SER A 2 6.25 -22.16 -7.28
C SER A 2 5.99 -21.33 -8.52
N GLU A 3 4.82 -21.47 -9.15
CA GLU A 3 4.40 -20.56 -10.22
C GLU A 3 4.77 -19.13 -9.83
N SER A 4 5.48 -18.43 -10.72
CA SER A 4 5.87 -17.06 -10.45
C SER A 4 4.61 -16.26 -10.10
N ARG A 5 4.57 -15.71 -8.88
CA ARG A 5 3.46 -14.85 -8.40
C ARG A 5 3.47 -13.48 -9.09
N PHE A 6 4.34 -13.30 -10.07
CA PHE A 6 4.56 -12.04 -10.75
C PHE A 6 5.01 -12.33 -12.18
N ASN A 7 4.49 -11.59 -13.16
CA ASN A 7 4.89 -11.75 -14.56
C ASN A 7 4.88 -10.43 -15.35
N ALA A 8 4.65 -9.29 -14.70
CA ALA A 8 4.50 -8.03 -15.42
C ALA A 8 4.90 -6.78 -14.62
N ILE A 9 5.52 -5.80 -15.27
CA ILE A 9 5.62 -4.44 -14.71
C ILE A 9 4.64 -3.53 -15.45
N VAL A 10 3.77 -2.86 -14.69
CA VAL A 10 2.91 -1.78 -15.20
C VAL A 10 3.51 -0.45 -14.76
N ILE A 11 4.05 0.29 -15.72
CA ILE A 11 4.63 1.62 -15.52
C ILE A 11 3.52 2.66 -15.71
N LEU A 12 3.27 3.47 -14.69
CA LEU A 12 2.39 4.63 -14.71
C LEU A 12 3.24 5.89 -14.80
N ASP A 13 3.16 6.58 -15.92
CA ASP A 13 3.99 7.75 -16.22
C ASP A 13 3.18 9.06 -16.06
N ALA A 14 3.39 9.74 -14.94
CA ALA A 14 2.86 11.07 -14.62
C ALA A 14 3.89 12.19 -14.83
N ILE A 15 5.03 11.95 -15.49
CA ILE A 15 6.08 12.96 -15.68
C ILE A 15 5.64 13.98 -16.74
N PRO A 16 5.60 15.31 -16.45
CA PRO A 16 5.21 16.31 -17.45
C PRO A 16 6.10 16.27 -18.72
N GLU A 17 5.53 16.55 -19.89
CA GLU A 17 6.24 16.36 -21.19
C GLU A 17 7.55 17.13 -21.31
N LYS A 18 7.66 18.30 -20.67
CA LYS A 18 8.86 19.16 -20.72
C LYS A 18 9.98 18.71 -19.79
N HIS A 19 9.79 17.64 -19.04
CA HIS A 19 10.77 17.10 -18.11
C HIS A 19 11.46 15.88 -18.73
N LEU A 20 12.66 15.57 -18.24
CA LEU A 20 13.30 14.29 -18.55
C LEU A 20 12.40 13.15 -18.09
N ASN A 21 11.92 12.36 -19.05
CA ASN A 21 10.96 11.30 -18.79
C ASN A 21 11.67 9.99 -18.44
N THR A 22 11.96 9.82 -17.15
CA THR A 22 12.64 8.65 -16.60
C THR A 22 11.81 7.37 -16.73
N ALA A 23 10.47 7.46 -16.76
CA ALA A 23 9.58 6.32 -16.97
C ALA A 23 9.74 5.70 -18.37
N ARG A 24 10.00 6.53 -19.40
CA ARG A 24 10.31 6.05 -20.75
C ARG A 24 11.66 5.36 -20.82
N ILE A 25 12.65 5.89 -20.10
CA ILE A 25 13.98 5.26 -19.98
C ILE A 25 13.83 3.90 -19.29
N LEU A 26 13.14 3.86 -18.15
CA LEU A 26 12.85 2.63 -17.41
C LEU A 26 12.10 1.61 -18.27
N LYS A 27 11.13 2.04 -19.08
CA LYS A 27 10.44 1.17 -20.03
C LYS A 27 11.41 0.51 -21.02
N SER A 28 12.40 1.24 -21.53
CA SER A 28 13.42 0.70 -22.43
C SER A 28 14.27 -0.35 -21.71
N GLU A 29 14.79 0.00 -20.53
CA GLU A 29 15.59 -0.91 -19.71
C GLU A 29 14.84 -2.20 -19.34
N LEU A 30 13.56 -2.09 -18.98
CA LEU A 30 12.73 -3.25 -18.66
C LEU A 30 12.42 -4.13 -19.89
N ARG A 31 12.39 -3.56 -21.09
CA ARG A 31 12.27 -4.35 -22.33
C ARG A 31 13.55 -5.14 -22.59
N ASP A 32 14.71 -4.51 -22.43
CA ASP A 32 15.99 -5.22 -22.56
C ASP A 32 16.10 -6.34 -21.51
N ILE A 33 15.68 -6.08 -20.27
CA ILE A 33 15.60 -7.12 -19.23
C ILE A 33 14.63 -8.23 -19.66
N ALA A 34 13.45 -7.91 -20.17
CA ALA A 34 12.46 -8.91 -20.60
C ALA A 34 12.96 -9.78 -21.76
N ASP A 35 13.73 -9.21 -22.68
CA ASP A 35 14.22 -9.92 -23.88
C ASP A 35 15.42 -10.81 -23.56
N TYR A 36 16.32 -10.39 -22.67
CA TYR A 36 17.61 -11.06 -22.45
C TYR A 36 17.78 -11.75 -21.10
N VAL A 37 17.07 -11.32 -20.05
CA VAL A 37 17.27 -11.80 -18.67
C VAL A 37 16.05 -12.53 -18.15
N ALA A 38 14.86 -11.97 -18.36
CA ALA A 38 13.59 -12.42 -17.81
C ALA A 38 12.57 -12.70 -18.91
N VAL A 39 12.87 -13.69 -19.76
CA VAL A 39 12.02 -14.08 -20.89
C VAL A 39 10.59 -14.34 -20.43
N GLY A 40 9.64 -13.64 -21.05
CA GLY A 40 8.21 -13.70 -20.70
C GLY A 40 7.75 -12.64 -19.71
N LEU A 41 8.64 -11.78 -19.19
CA LEU A 41 8.26 -10.58 -18.45
C LEU A 41 7.46 -9.64 -19.34
N GLN A 42 6.27 -9.29 -18.90
CA GLN A 42 5.39 -8.37 -19.63
C GLN A 42 5.60 -6.93 -19.15
N VAL A 43 5.90 -6.01 -20.07
CA VAL A 43 6.04 -4.59 -19.72
C VAL A 43 4.86 -3.80 -20.30
N ARG A 44 4.08 -3.17 -19.43
CA ARG A 44 3.01 -2.24 -19.78
C ARG A 44 3.46 -0.83 -19.43
N TYR A 45 3.11 0.13 -20.27
CA TYR A 45 3.39 1.54 -20.06
C TYR A 45 2.10 2.32 -20.29
N VAL A 46 1.71 3.11 -19.29
CA VAL A 46 0.48 3.88 -19.27
C VAL A 46 0.83 5.32 -18.99
N ARG A 47 0.48 6.20 -19.92
CA ARG A 47 0.56 7.65 -19.72
C ARG A 47 -0.61 8.10 -18.86
N ILE A 48 -0.36 8.88 -17.82
CA ILE A 48 -1.41 9.38 -16.91
C ILE A 48 -1.39 10.91 -16.81
N GLU A 49 -2.20 11.57 -17.63
CA GLU A 49 -2.32 13.03 -17.66
C GLU A 49 -3.41 13.56 -16.73
N THR A 50 -4.37 12.70 -16.43
CA THR A 50 -5.54 12.99 -15.59
C THR A 50 -5.90 11.80 -14.69
N TYR A 51 -6.83 12.03 -13.78
CA TYR A 51 -7.42 10.98 -12.96
C TYR A 51 -8.21 9.95 -13.79
N ASP A 52 -8.81 10.36 -14.91
CA ASP A 52 -9.53 9.45 -15.79
C ASP A 52 -8.57 8.52 -16.54
N ASP A 53 -7.40 9.01 -16.96
CA ASP A 53 -6.35 8.17 -17.55
C ASP A 53 -5.84 7.12 -16.56
N LEU A 54 -5.66 7.52 -15.30
CA LEU A 54 -5.27 6.60 -14.22
C LEU A 54 -6.32 5.50 -14.03
N LYS A 55 -7.60 5.87 -13.89
CA LYS A 55 -8.70 4.92 -13.75
C LYS A 55 -8.77 3.99 -14.96
N LEU A 56 -8.69 4.53 -16.18
CA LEU A 56 -8.75 3.74 -17.40
C LEU A 56 -7.59 2.74 -17.47
N GLY A 57 -6.37 3.19 -17.16
CA GLY A 57 -5.17 2.34 -17.16
C GLY A 57 -5.22 1.22 -16.11
N LEU A 58 -5.68 1.53 -14.90
CA LEU A 58 -5.81 0.54 -13.82
C LEU A 58 -7.00 -0.41 -14.05
N ASN A 59 -8.12 0.06 -14.62
CA ASN A 59 -9.22 -0.81 -15.01
C ASN A 59 -8.80 -1.79 -16.12
N LYS A 60 -8.07 -1.32 -17.14
CA LYS A 60 -7.49 -2.21 -18.14
C LYS A 60 -6.53 -3.24 -17.52
N THR A 61 -5.74 -2.81 -16.54
CA THR A 61 -4.84 -3.72 -15.81
C THR A 61 -5.65 -4.77 -15.04
N LEU A 62 -6.74 -4.37 -14.38
CA LEU A 62 -7.66 -5.28 -13.70
C LEU A 62 -8.30 -6.29 -14.66
N ASP A 63 -8.70 -5.84 -15.86
CA ASP A 63 -9.23 -6.73 -16.89
C ASP A 63 -8.19 -7.78 -17.32
N GLU A 64 -6.93 -7.39 -17.50
CA GLU A 64 -5.84 -8.33 -17.84
C GLU A 64 -5.51 -9.28 -16.67
N ILE A 65 -5.64 -8.83 -15.41
CA ILE A 65 -5.50 -9.70 -14.23
C ILE A 65 -6.57 -10.80 -14.27
N ASN A 66 -7.84 -10.40 -14.45
CA ASN A 66 -8.98 -11.30 -14.38
C ASN A 66 -9.05 -12.28 -15.57
N ASN A 67 -8.70 -11.82 -16.77
CA ASN A 67 -8.95 -12.57 -18.00
C ASN A 67 -7.68 -13.17 -18.63
N ASN A 68 -6.50 -12.65 -18.30
CA ASN A 68 -5.25 -13.01 -19.00
C ASN A 68 -4.14 -13.47 -18.04
N GLY A 69 -4.43 -13.60 -16.74
CA GLY A 69 -3.46 -14.07 -15.74
C GLY A 69 -2.31 -13.10 -15.49
N LEU A 70 -2.51 -11.80 -15.75
CA LEU A 70 -1.52 -10.77 -15.42
C LEU A 70 -1.31 -10.70 -13.90
N LYS A 71 -0.06 -10.69 -13.45
CA LYS A 71 0.33 -10.56 -12.03
C LYS A 71 1.33 -9.42 -11.91
N PRO A 72 0.88 -8.15 -11.91
CA PRO A 72 1.77 -7.02 -12.06
C PRO A 72 2.36 -6.52 -10.74
N TRP A 73 3.55 -5.94 -10.82
CA TRP A 73 3.95 -4.84 -9.93
C TRP A 73 3.58 -3.53 -10.62
N ILE A 74 3.11 -2.56 -9.84
CA ILE A 74 2.83 -1.21 -10.32
C ILE A 74 4.00 -0.31 -9.95
N HIS A 75 4.55 0.38 -10.95
CA HIS A 75 5.59 1.37 -10.80
C HIS A 75 5.08 2.72 -11.26
N LEU A 76 5.03 3.73 -10.39
CA LEU A 76 4.57 5.07 -10.74
C LEU A 76 5.73 6.08 -10.66
N GLU A 77 5.98 6.81 -11.74
CA GLU A 77 6.92 7.93 -11.76
C GLU A 77 6.21 9.27 -12.03
N GLY A 78 6.69 10.34 -11.42
CA GLY A 78 6.05 11.65 -11.46
C GLY A 78 6.47 12.56 -10.31
N HIS A 79 5.74 13.65 -10.12
CA HIS A 79 5.99 14.60 -9.03
C HIS A 79 5.09 14.31 -7.84
N GLY A 80 5.68 14.27 -6.64
CA GLY A 80 4.92 14.30 -5.40
C GLY A 80 4.39 15.70 -5.09
N LEU A 81 3.33 15.78 -4.29
CA LEU A 81 2.87 17.04 -3.71
C LEU A 81 3.74 17.42 -2.51
N SER A 82 4.01 18.72 -2.35
CA SER A 82 4.85 19.25 -1.27
C SER A 82 4.24 19.09 0.12
N ASP A 83 2.91 19.01 0.20
CA ASP A 83 2.16 18.70 1.42
C ASP A 83 2.09 17.19 1.72
N GLN A 84 2.75 16.37 0.90
CA GLN A 84 2.90 14.94 1.06
C GLN A 84 1.58 14.15 0.96
N CYS A 85 0.49 14.77 0.49
CA CYS A 85 -0.83 14.14 0.45
C CYS A 85 -1.14 13.37 -0.84
N GLY A 86 -0.24 13.41 -1.83
CA GLY A 86 -0.49 12.84 -3.16
C GLY A 86 0.63 13.07 -4.18
N PHE A 87 0.27 12.89 -5.45
CA PHE A 87 1.13 13.16 -6.60
C PHE A 87 0.42 14.02 -7.66
N LYS A 88 1.18 14.62 -8.57
CA LYS A 88 0.67 15.37 -9.72
C LYS A 88 0.65 14.49 -10.96
N PHE A 89 -0.44 14.56 -11.70
CA PHE A 89 -0.52 14.03 -13.05
C PHE A 89 0.32 14.84 -14.04
N ALA A 90 0.62 14.25 -15.19
CA ALA A 90 1.37 14.94 -16.23
C ALA A 90 0.64 16.19 -16.77
N GLY A 91 -0.70 16.19 -16.75
CA GLY A 91 -1.53 17.34 -17.13
C GLY A 91 -1.63 18.43 -16.06
N GLY A 92 -1.01 18.24 -14.89
CA GLY A 92 -0.88 19.27 -13.85
C GLY A 92 -1.92 19.22 -12.73
N THR A 93 -3.02 18.46 -12.89
CA THR A 93 -3.94 18.14 -11.79
C THR A 93 -3.29 17.15 -10.82
N SER A 94 -3.95 16.85 -9.69
CA SER A 94 -3.36 16.02 -8.63
C SER A 94 -4.27 14.87 -8.20
N CYS A 95 -3.67 13.83 -7.64
CA CYS A 95 -4.34 12.69 -7.03
C CYS A 95 -3.84 12.52 -5.61
N SER A 96 -4.75 12.43 -4.65
CA SER A 96 -4.39 12.13 -3.26
C SER A 96 -4.02 10.66 -3.10
N TRP A 97 -3.28 10.34 -2.03
CA TRP A 97 -3.00 8.95 -1.67
C TRP A 97 -4.26 8.16 -1.31
N VAL A 98 -5.28 8.82 -0.76
CA VAL A 98 -6.59 8.20 -0.49
C VAL A 98 -7.28 7.79 -1.79
N GLN A 99 -7.31 8.68 -2.79
CA GLN A 99 -7.87 8.37 -4.10
C GLN A 99 -7.11 7.22 -4.78
N LEU A 100 -5.78 7.20 -4.66
CA LEU A 100 -4.98 6.10 -5.20
C LEU A 100 -5.27 4.78 -4.47
N LYS A 101 -5.37 4.79 -3.13
CA LYS A 101 -5.73 3.62 -2.31
C LYS A 101 -7.03 2.99 -2.81
N GLU A 102 -8.06 3.80 -2.98
CA GLU A 102 -9.40 3.34 -3.39
C GLU A 102 -9.37 2.60 -4.72
N ILE A 103 -8.56 3.07 -5.68
CA ILE A 103 -8.45 2.41 -7.00
C ILE A 103 -7.57 1.15 -6.93
N LEU A 104 -6.59 1.08 -6.03
CA LEU A 104 -5.69 -0.09 -5.91
C LEU A 104 -6.32 -1.28 -5.19
N ILE A 105 -7.26 -1.05 -4.26
CA ILE A 105 -7.91 -2.14 -3.50
C ILE A 105 -8.54 -3.20 -4.42
N PRO A 106 -9.37 -2.86 -5.43
CA PRO A 106 -9.92 -3.85 -6.36
C PRO A 106 -8.85 -4.69 -7.09
N LEU A 107 -7.74 -4.07 -7.49
CA LEU A 107 -6.64 -4.79 -8.14
C LEU A 107 -5.99 -5.79 -7.18
N ASN A 108 -5.71 -5.37 -5.95
CA ASN A 108 -5.06 -6.25 -4.99
C ASN A 108 -5.98 -7.38 -4.48
N ILE A 109 -7.30 -7.16 -4.49
CA ILE A 109 -8.29 -8.23 -4.29
C ILE A 109 -8.20 -9.26 -5.41
N ALA A 110 -8.22 -8.83 -6.68
CA ALA A 110 -8.09 -9.72 -7.83
C ALA A 110 -6.76 -10.49 -7.86
N LEU A 111 -5.72 -9.94 -7.24
CA LEU A 111 -4.41 -10.56 -7.08
C LEU A 111 -4.25 -11.38 -5.80
N SER A 112 -5.30 -11.58 -5.01
CA SER A 112 -5.24 -12.27 -3.71
C SER A 112 -4.11 -11.72 -2.82
N LEU A 113 -4.10 -10.41 -2.55
CA LEU A 113 -3.09 -9.75 -1.72
C LEU A 113 -1.66 -10.01 -2.20
N ASN A 114 -1.38 -9.62 -3.45
CA ASN A 114 -0.09 -9.87 -4.08
C ASN A 114 0.45 -8.67 -4.89
N LEU A 115 -0.21 -7.51 -4.80
CA LEU A 115 0.20 -6.30 -5.49
C LEU A 115 1.40 -5.62 -4.79
N VAL A 116 2.51 -5.47 -5.50
CA VAL A 116 3.62 -4.62 -5.06
C VAL A 116 3.49 -3.25 -5.75
N LEU A 117 3.56 -2.20 -4.95
CA LEU A 117 3.51 -0.81 -5.41
C LEU A 117 4.85 -0.13 -5.18
N ILE A 118 5.40 0.43 -6.26
CA ILE A 118 6.62 1.22 -6.26
C ILE A 118 6.26 2.64 -6.68
N LEU A 119 6.42 3.60 -5.77
CA LEU A 119 6.17 5.02 -6.00
C LEU A 119 7.50 5.75 -6.11
N ALA A 120 7.95 5.95 -7.34
CA ALA A 120 9.16 6.68 -7.71
C ALA A 120 8.86 8.17 -7.89
N THR A 121 8.25 8.77 -6.88
CA THR A 121 7.90 10.20 -6.81
C THR A 121 8.34 10.76 -5.47
N CYS A 122 8.57 12.07 -5.38
CA CYS A 122 8.76 12.72 -4.07
C CYS A 122 7.67 12.27 -3.09
N PHE A 123 8.07 11.98 -1.85
CA PHE A 123 7.17 11.57 -0.77
C PHE A 123 6.30 10.34 -1.07
N GLY A 124 6.64 9.49 -2.05
CA GLY A 124 5.88 8.28 -2.36
C GLY A 124 5.71 7.33 -1.15
N GLY A 125 6.65 7.34 -0.20
CA GLY A 125 6.52 6.59 1.05
C GLY A 125 5.31 7.00 1.91
N TYR A 126 4.81 8.24 1.76
CA TYR A 126 3.64 8.74 2.49
C TYR A 126 2.31 8.14 2.04
N PHE A 127 2.28 7.35 0.95
CA PHE A 127 1.12 6.52 0.62
C PHE A 127 0.72 5.62 1.80
N ALA A 128 1.68 5.18 2.62
CA ALA A 128 1.39 4.42 3.84
C ALA A 128 0.42 5.14 4.80
N SER A 129 0.39 6.48 4.81
CA SER A 129 -0.53 7.25 5.65
C SER A 129 -2.01 7.12 5.25
N ALA A 130 -2.28 6.75 3.99
CA ALA A 130 -3.64 6.51 3.51
C ALA A 130 -4.15 5.12 3.86
N ILE A 131 -3.27 4.16 4.18
CA ILE A 131 -3.65 2.77 4.43
C ILE A 131 -4.38 2.66 5.77
N GLU A 132 -5.56 2.07 5.75
CA GLU A 132 -6.39 1.84 6.93
C GLU A 132 -6.53 0.33 7.17
N THR A 133 -6.25 -0.13 8.40
CA THR A 133 -6.37 -1.56 8.75
C THR A 133 -7.81 -2.03 8.95
N THR A 134 -8.76 -1.10 8.86
CA THR A 134 -10.21 -1.37 8.80
C THR A 134 -10.70 -1.64 7.38
N ASP A 135 -9.92 -1.30 6.36
CA ASP A 135 -10.17 -1.63 4.96
C ASP A 135 -9.43 -2.92 4.57
N ARG A 136 -9.64 -3.40 3.33
CA ARG A 136 -8.75 -4.41 2.71
C ARG A 136 -7.41 -3.78 2.36
N ALA A 137 -6.31 -4.53 2.53
CA ALA A 137 -4.98 -4.03 2.20
C ALA A 137 -4.90 -3.60 0.72
N PRO A 138 -4.54 -2.35 0.41
CA PRO A 138 -4.44 -1.89 -0.97
C PRO A 138 -3.24 -2.49 -1.71
N VAL A 139 -2.22 -2.93 -0.97
CA VAL A 139 -0.99 -3.51 -1.52
C VAL A 139 -0.44 -4.58 -0.57
N LEU A 140 0.28 -5.56 -1.12
CA LEU A 140 1.14 -6.47 -0.36
C LEU A 140 2.39 -5.75 0.16
N ALA A 141 3.01 -4.91 -0.67
CA ALA A 141 4.20 -4.16 -0.31
C ALA A 141 4.23 -2.78 -0.97
N LEU A 142 4.81 -1.82 -0.26
CA LEU A 142 5.05 -0.46 -0.72
C LEU A 142 6.54 -0.16 -0.69
N ILE A 143 7.04 0.45 -1.76
CA ILE A 143 8.38 1.04 -1.84
C ILE A 143 8.22 2.48 -2.35
N GLY A 144 8.80 3.45 -1.66
CA GLY A 144 8.80 4.84 -2.12
C GLY A 144 9.68 5.72 -1.24
N PRO A 145 10.17 6.86 -1.73
CA PRO A 145 11.03 7.71 -0.93
C PRO A 145 10.18 8.44 0.13
N PRO A 146 10.62 8.54 1.40
CA PRO A 146 9.94 9.32 2.44
C PRO A 146 10.29 10.83 2.35
N ARG A 147 10.81 11.26 1.21
CA ARG A 147 11.46 12.55 0.99
C ARG A 147 11.36 12.96 -0.47
N GLU A 148 11.86 14.14 -0.78
CA GLU A 148 12.13 14.54 -2.16
C GLU A 148 13.23 13.66 -2.78
N VAL A 149 13.08 13.39 -4.08
CA VAL A 149 14.05 12.65 -4.90
C VAL A 149 14.38 13.47 -6.14
N LYS A 150 15.65 13.43 -6.55
CA LYS A 150 16.08 14.07 -7.80
C LYS A 150 15.77 13.16 -8.98
N THR A 151 15.38 13.72 -10.12
CA THR A 151 15.13 12.95 -11.37
C THR A 151 16.30 12.03 -11.72
N ARG A 152 17.55 12.53 -11.63
CA ARG A 152 18.77 11.73 -11.87
C ARG A 152 18.97 10.58 -10.87
N GLU A 153 18.43 10.69 -9.65
CA GLU A 153 18.46 9.58 -8.68
C GLU A 153 17.52 8.47 -9.17
N VAL A 154 16.26 8.81 -9.46
CA VAL A 154 15.23 7.88 -9.96
C VAL A 154 15.69 7.16 -11.21
N GLU A 155 16.17 7.92 -12.22
CA GLU A 155 16.71 7.41 -13.48
C GLU A 155 17.79 6.34 -13.28
N ARG A 156 18.66 6.53 -12.29
CA ARG A 156 19.80 5.64 -12.05
C ARG A 156 19.41 4.43 -11.20
N VAL A 157 18.63 4.61 -10.15
CA VAL A 157 18.46 3.56 -9.13
C VAL A 157 17.45 2.49 -9.53
N PHE A 158 16.41 2.82 -10.29
CA PHE A 158 15.37 1.84 -10.63
C PHE A 158 15.77 0.84 -11.72
N PRO A 159 16.48 1.23 -12.80
CA PRO A 159 17.05 0.24 -13.72
C PRO A 159 17.97 -0.76 -13.01
N VAL A 160 18.83 -0.27 -12.11
CA VAL A 160 19.70 -1.14 -11.29
C VAL A 160 18.88 -2.04 -10.38
N PHE A 161 17.87 -1.51 -9.68
CA PHE A 161 16.96 -2.29 -8.84
C PHE A 161 16.34 -3.47 -9.61
N TYR A 162 15.76 -3.21 -10.79
CA TYR A 162 15.12 -4.26 -11.57
C TYR A 162 16.13 -5.24 -12.15
N ARG A 163 17.25 -4.76 -12.70
CA ARG A 163 18.31 -5.62 -13.22
C ARG A 163 18.83 -6.57 -12.14
N THR A 164 19.16 -6.05 -10.95
CA THR A 164 19.57 -6.86 -9.80
C THR A 164 18.48 -7.87 -9.41
N PHE A 165 17.21 -7.44 -9.34
CA PHE A 165 16.12 -8.36 -9.00
C PHE A 165 16.01 -9.53 -9.97
N PHE A 166 16.06 -9.28 -11.28
CA PHE A 166 15.89 -10.33 -12.29
C PHE A 166 17.14 -11.20 -12.46
N GLU A 167 18.33 -10.64 -12.31
CA GLU A 167 19.59 -11.40 -12.39
C GLU A 167 19.81 -12.30 -11.18
N SER A 168 19.55 -11.79 -9.96
CA SER A 168 19.82 -12.55 -8.72
C SER A 168 18.60 -13.25 -8.14
N GLN A 169 17.40 -12.98 -8.66
CA GLN A 169 16.12 -13.49 -8.15
C GLN A 169 15.90 -13.15 -6.67
N SER A 170 16.54 -12.08 -6.18
CA SER A 170 16.53 -11.68 -4.76
C SER A 170 16.00 -10.25 -4.60
N LEU A 171 14.79 -10.13 -4.04
CA LEU A 171 14.24 -8.83 -3.67
C LEU A 171 15.11 -8.13 -2.61
N SER A 172 15.73 -8.89 -1.71
CA SER A 172 16.62 -8.32 -0.67
C SER A 172 17.82 -7.61 -1.30
N GLU A 173 18.46 -8.24 -2.30
CA GLU A 173 19.59 -7.64 -3.00
C GLU A 173 19.17 -6.44 -3.84
N ALA A 174 18.03 -6.54 -4.54
CA ALA A 174 17.48 -5.41 -5.29
C ALA A 174 17.21 -4.21 -4.38
N LEU A 175 16.58 -4.43 -3.21
CA LEU A 175 16.33 -3.37 -2.23
C LEU A 175 17.62 -2.77 -1.66
N LYS A 176 18.67 -3.57 -1.47
CA LYS A 176 20.00 -3.10 -1.05
C LYS A 176 20.66 -2.26 -2.14
N ALA A 177 20.53 -2.66 -3.41
CA ALA A 177 21.04 -1.90 -4.55
C ALA A 177 20.32 -0.55 -4.67
N LEU A 178 18.99 -0.54 -4.50
CA LEU A 178 18.18 0.68 -4.45
C LEU A 178 18.67 1.64 -3.36
N ASP A 179 18.87 1.16 -2.13
CA ASP A 179 19.29 2.00 -1.01
C ASP A 179 20.73 2.47 -1.12
N THR A 180 21.63 1.62 -1.62
CA THR A 180 23.04 1.99 -1.89
C THR A 180 23.12 3.06 -2.97
N GLY A 181 22.20 3.00 -3.94
CA GLY A 181 22.05 4.02 -4.95
C GLY A 181 21.38 5.30 -4.46
N ALA A 182 20.67 5.32 -3.33
CA ALA A 182 19.90 6.49 -2.92
C ALA A 182 20.80 7.62 -2.40
N SER A 183 20.52 8.88 -2.77
CA SER A 183 21.40 10.01 -2.44
C SER A 183 21.19 10.60 -1.05
N PHE A 184 19.99 10.46 -0.47
CA PHE A 184 19.64 11.08 0.81
C PHE A 184 18.98 10.08 1.77
N GLY A 185 19.58 8.90 1.88
CA GLY A 185 19.08 7.81 2.73
C GLY A 185 18.09 6.88 2.01
N PRO A 186 17.73 5.77 2.68
CA PRO A 186 17.03 4.65 2.06
C PRO A 186 15.59 5.00 1.67
N TYR A 187 15.06 4.23 0.72
CA TYR A 187 13.64 4.29 0.40
C TYR A 187 12.82 3.71 1.55
N PHE A 188 11.64 4.27 1.81
CA PHE A 188 10.69 3.68 2.73
C PHE A 188 10.14 2.40 2.11
N LYS A 189 10.05 1.35 2.92
CA LYS A 189 9.60 0.02 2.51
C LYS A 189 8.74 -0.55 3.62
N THR A 190 7.56 -1.05 3.29
CA THR A 190 6.73 -1.78 4.24
C THR A 190 5.96 -2.89 3.53
N THR A 191 5.63 -3.94 4.27
CA THR A 191 4.71 -4.99 3.85
C THR A 191 3.35 -4.78 4.51
N ALA A 192 2.31 -5.42 3.98
CA ALA A 192 0.98 -5.43 4.59
C ALA A 192 1.05 -5.90 6.06
N GLU A 193 1.81 -6.97 6.34
CA GLU A 193 2.02 -7.47 7.71
C GLU A 193 2.68 -6.45 8.62
N ARG A 194 3.82 -5.88 8.19
CA ARG A 194 4.56 -4.90 8.99
C ARG A 194 3.73 -3.65 9.25
N PHE A 195 2.99 -3.19 8.24
CA PHE A 195 2.09 -2.04 8.38
C PHE A 195 0.97 -2.34 9.37
N PHE A 196 0.31 -3.50 9.26
CA PHE A 196 -0.79 -3.87 10.13
C PHE A 196 -0.38 -3.90 11.61
N TYR A 197 0.76 -4.53 11.92
CA TYR A 197 1.28 -4.52 13.30
C TYR A 197 1.63 -3.10 13.76
N ALA A 198 2.30 -2.30 12.93
CA ALA A 198 2.63 -0.92 13.29
C ALA A 198 1.38 -0.07 13.57
N ALA A 199 0.33 -0.22 12.76
CA ALA A 199 -0.95 0.44 12.95
C ALA A 199 -1.64 -0.05 14.24
N TRP A 200 -1.59 -1.34 14.54
CA TRP A 200 -2.10 -1.89 15.80
C TRP A 200 -1.37 -1.32 17.02
N THR A 201 -0.04 -1.32 17.01
CA THR A 201 0.78 -0.74 18.08
C THR A 201 0.49 0.76 18.25
N ALA A 202 0.35 1.50 17.15
CA ALA A 202 -0.01 2.92 17.19
C ALA A 202 -1.42 3.13 17.77
N TYR A 203 -2.39 2.30 17.40
CA TYR A 203 -3.74 2.32 17.97
C TYR A 203 -3.70 2.09 19.49
N LYS A 204 -2.96 1.08 19.95
CA LYS A 204 -2.78 0.80 21.39
C LYS A 204 -2.17 1.98 22.12
N LYS A 205 -1.08 2.54 21.56
CA LYS A 205 -0.34 3.66 22.17
C LYS A 205 -1.16 4.94 22.24
N ASN A 206 -1.91 5.26 21.18
CA ASN A 206 -2.54 6.58 21.04
C ASN A 206 -4.02 6.59 21.40
N HIS A 207 -4.72 5.46 21.30
CA HIS A 207 -6.17 5.40 21.47
C HIS A 207 -6.62 4.53 22.64
N CYS A 208 -5.81 3.58 23.11
CA CYS A 208 -6.12 2.78 24.31
C CYS A 208 -5.57 3.41 25.61
N THR A 209 -5.28 4.71 25.62
CA THR A 209 -4.98 5.45 26.85
C THR A 209 -6.23 5.70 27.67
N GLU A 210 -6.07 5.94 28.98
CA GLU A 210 -7.20 6.18 29.89
C GLU A 210 -8.09 7.34 29.41
N GLU A 211 -7.47 8.45 29.04
CA GLU A 211 -8.15 9.64 28.52
C GLU A 211 -8.98 9.35 27.26
N GLN A 212 -8.44 8.54 26.34
CA GLN A 212 -9.11 8.24 25.07
C GLN A 212 -10.20 7.18 25.24
N ILE A 213 -10.04 6.25 26.17
CA ILE A 213 -11.11 5.34 26.59
C ILE A 213 -12.25 6.15 27.21
N GLU A 214 -11.95 7.09 28.11
CA GLU A 214 -12.96 7.98 28.70
C GLU A 214 -13.72 8.78 27.66
N LYS A 215 -13.01 9.43 26.72
CA LYS A 215 -13.63 10.17 25.62
C LYS A 215 -14.59 9.30 24.80
N ARG A 216 -14.20 8.06 24.49
CA ARG A 216 -15.04 7.12 23.72
C ARG A 216 -16.30 6.71 24.49
N VAL A 217 -16.15 6.36 25.77
CA VAL A 217 -17.29 6.00 26.64
C VAL A 217 -18.26 7.18 26.75
N TRP A 218 -17.74 8.38 26.98
CA TRP A 218 -18.55 9.59 27.03
C TRP A 218 -19.29 9.86 25.72
N LYS A 219 -18.63 9.72 24.57
CA LYS A 219 -19.28 9.89 23.26
C LYS A 219 -20.44 8.90 23.06
N VAL A 220 -20.22 7.62 23.34
CA VAL A 220 -21.26 6.57 23.23
C VAL A 220 -22.42 6.83 24.20
N TRP A 221 -22.12 7.29 25.41
CA TRP A 221 -23.14 7.66 26.40
C TRP A 221 -23.98 8.85 25.92
N ILE A 222 -23.35 9.94 25.46
CA ILE A 222 -24.04 11.12 24.91
C ILE A 222 -24.93 10.72 23.73
N GLU A 223 -24.40 9.94 22.79
CA GLU A 223 -25.17 9.50 21.61
C GLU A 223 -26.40 8.67 21.99
N ASN A 224 -26.28 7.75 22.94
CA ASN A 224 -27.40 6.86 23.29
C ASN A 224 -28.43 7.50 24.22
N VAL A 225 -27.98 8.31 25.19
CA VAL A 225 -28.83 8.93 26.22
C VAL A 225 -29.47 10.21 25.70
N ILE A 226 -28.65 11.13 25.19
CA ILE A 226 -29.08 12.49 24.86
C ILE A 226 -29.69 12.51 23.47
N ILE A 227 -28.95 11.97 22.48
CA ILE A 227 -29.37 12.06 21.07
C ILE A 227 -30.46 11.03 20.77
N LYS A 228 -30.20 9.73 21.02
CA LYS A 228 -31.12 8.64 20.66
C LYS A 228 -32.22 8.38 21.70
N LYS A 229 -32.18 9.05 22.87
CA LYS A 229 -33.16 8.93 23.97
C LYS A 229 -33.54 7.48 24.33
N LYS A 230 -32.59 6.54 24.24
CA LYS A 230 -32.85 5.12 24.55
C LYS A 230 -33.13 4.96 26.06
N ARG A 231 -34.26 4.34 26.41
CA ARG A 231 -34.76 4.19 27.79
C ARG A 231 -34.30 2.92 28.55
N SER A 232 -33.61 1.98 27.91
CA SER A 232 -33.11 0.73 28.54
C SER A 232 -31.87 0.97 29.42
N PRO A 233 -31.56 0.08 30.39
CA PRO A 233 -30.43 0.28 31.29
C PRO A 233 -29.15 0.26 30.45
N LEU A 234 -28.59 1.45 30.24
CA LEU A 234 -27.29 1.58 29.61
C LEU A 234 -26.28 0.87 30.50
N VAL A 235 -25.45 0.05 29.88
CA VAL A 235 -24.20 -0.43 30.48
C VAL A 235 -23.52 0.79 31.12
N SER A 236 -23.25 0.73 32.43
CA SER A 236 -22.72 1.89 33.16
C SER A 236 -21.40 2.35 32.54
N ILE A 237 -21.02 3.62 32.74
CA ILE A 237 -19.73 4.15 32.25
C ILE A 237 -18.58 3.23 32.68
N ASP A 238 -18.58 2.75 33.93
CA ASP A 238 -17.57 1.82 34.43
C ASP A 238 -17.62 0.44 33.75
N GLN A 239 -18.82 -0.09 33.47
CA GLN A 239 -18.96 -1.32 32.73
C GLN A 239 -18.49 -1.16 31.28
N GLN A 240 -18.74 -0.01 30.64
CA GLN A 240 -18.24 0.28 29.28
C GLN A 240 -16.71 0.41 29.26
N LYS A 241 -16.13 1.07 30.27
CA LYS A 241 -14.67 1.12 30.45
C LYS A 241 -14.09 -0.29 30.62
N ARG A 242 -14.72 -1.15 31.43
CA ARG A 242 -14.30 -2.56 31.61
C ARG A 242 -14.37 -3.35 30.30
N LEU A 243 -15.41 -3.15 29.48
CA LEU A 243 -15.52 -3.80 28.17
C LEU A 243 -14.43 -3.35 27.20
N LEU A 244 -14.11 -2.06 27.14
CA LEU A 244 -13.04 -1.53 26.28
C LEU A 244 -11.64 -1.99 26.72
N ARG A 245 -11.49 -2.38 27.99
CA ARG A 245 -10.26 -2.97 28.54
C ARG A 245 -10.22 -4.49 28.50
N ASN A 246 -11.28 -5.15 28.01
CA ASN A 246 -11.35 -6.60 28.01
C ASN A 246 -10.42 -7.18 26.92
N PRO A 247 -9.38 -7.95 27.29
CA PRO A 247 -8.44 -8.53 26.33
C PRO A 247 -9.10 -9.47 25.31
N GLU A 248 -10.19 -10.17 25.68
CA GLU A 248 -10.92 -11.03 24.75
C GLU A 248 -11.65 -10.23 23.67
N LEU A 249 -12.22 -9.08 24.04
CA LEU A 249 -12.87 -8.19 23.07
C LEU A 249 -11.84 -7.51 22.18
N GLU A 250 -10.70 -7.10 22.75
CA GLU A 250 -9.59 -6.54 21.99
C GLU A 250 -9.03 -7.53 20.96
N SER A 251 -8.79 -8.78 21.38
CA SER A 251 -8.39 -9.86 20.47
C SER A 251 -9.41 -10.09 19.35
N LYS A 252 -10.72 -10.11 19.66
CA LYS A 252 -11.78 -10.23 18.63
C LYS A 252 -11.78 -9.06 17.65
N VAL A 253 -11.52 -7.83 18.11
CA VAL A 253 -11.40 -6.66 17.24
C VAL A 253 -10.17 -6.77 16.34
N PHE A 254 -9.02 -7.17 16.91
CA PHE A 254 -7.80 -7.44 16.15
C PHE A 254 -8.07 -8.46 15.04
N GLU A 255 -8.66 -9.61 15.40
CA GLU A 255 -8.94 -10.70 14.47
C GLU A 255 -9.91 -10.27 13.37
N LYS A 256 -10.93 -9.48 13.69
CA LYS A 256 -11.85 -8.93 12.70
C LYS A 256 -11.14 -8.00 11.70
N CYS A 257 -10.33 -7.07 12.19
CA CYS A 257 -9.56 -6.17 11.31
C CYS A 257 -8.55 -6.95 10.47
N ARG A 258 -7.86 -7.93 11.07
CA ARG A 258 -6.91 -8.81 10.37
C ARG A 258 -7.60 -9.57 9.25
N ASP A 259 -8.69 -10.28 9.57
CA ASP A 259 -9.36 -11.16 8.62
C ASP A 259 -9.87 -10.37 7.41
N HIS A 260 -10.31 -9.13 7.62
CA HIS A 260 -10.68 -8.22 6.54
C HIS A 260 -9.46 -7.67 5.78
N TYR A 261 -8.48 -7.10 6.47
CA TYR A 261 -7.31 -6.46 5.87
C TYR A 261 -6.48 -7.43 5.02
N PHE A 262 -6.27 -8.66 5.53
CA PHE A 262 -5.55 -9.72 4.82
C PHE A 262 -6.43 -10.58 3.91
N MET A 263 -7.70 -10.21 3.75
CA MET A 263 -8.64 -10.85 2.83
C MET A 263 -8.87 -12.34 3.13
N TYR A 264 -8.79 -12.76 4.39
CA TYR A 264 -9.05 -14.16 4.78
C TYR A 264 -10.51 -14.55 4.60
N ASP A 265 -11.40 -13.57 4.63
CA ASP A 265 -12.83 -13.70 4.40
C ASP A 265 -13.17 -14.12 2.96
N ILE A 266 -12.30 -13.76 1.99
CA ILE A 266 -12.50 -14.06 0.56
C ILE A 266 -11.49 -15.07 -0.01
N ASP A 267 -10.27 -15.13 0.53
CA ASP A 267 -9.25 -16.10 0.15
C ASP A 267 -8.59 -16.70 1.40
N LYS A 268 -9.01 -17.92 1.75
CA LYS A 268 -8.53 -18.63 2.95
C LYS A 268 -7.05 -18.97 2.88
N ALA A 269 -6.46 -19.10 1.68
CA ALA A 269 -5.03 -19.41 1.54
C ALA A 269 -4.15 -18.26 2.05
N ASN A 270 -4.69 -17.04 2.13
CA ASN A 270 -3.97 -15.91 2.72
C ASN A 270 -3.67 -16.10 4.20
N ARG A 271 -4.45 -16.91 4.94
CA ARG A 271 -4.17 -17.21 6.36
C ARG A 271 -2.86 -17.99 6.53
N GLU A 272 -2.53 -18.87 5.58
CA GLU A 272 -1.27 -19.60 5.56
C GLU A 272 -0.12 -18.71 5.08
N ARG A 273 -0.36 -17.88 4.06
CA ARG A 273 0.64 -16.97 3.51
C ARG A 273 1.06 -15.88 4.49
N PHE A 274 0.14 -15.41 5.32
CA PHE A 274 0.34 -14.30 6.25
C PHE A 274 -0.15 -14.74 7.62
N PRO A 275 0.63 -15.45 8.46
CA PRO A 275 0.16 -15.96 9.75
C PRO A 275 0.14 -14.87 10.83
N VAL A 276 -0.71 -13.86 10.64
CA VAL A 276 -0.83 -12.70 11.55
C VAL A 276 -1.65 -13.08 12.78
N THR A 277 -1.09 -12.86 13.97
CA THR A 277 -1.73 -13.28 15.24
C THR A 277 -1.71 -12.16 16.27
N TYR A 278 -2.74 -12.17 17.12
CA TYR A 278 -2.85 -11.23 18.23
C TYR A 278 -1.68 -11.37 19.21
N ASN A 279 -1.30 -12.60 19.57
CA ASN A 279 -0.18 -12.84 20.48
C ASN A 279 1.14 -12.22 19.99
N LYS A 280 1.41 -12.29 18.67
CA LYS A 280 2.59 -11.65 18.08
C LYS A 280 2.48 -10.12 18.08
N ALA A 281 1.28 -9.56 18.01
CA ALA A 281 1.06 -8.12 18.10
C ALA A 281 1.30 -7.58 19.53
N GLU A 282 1.09 -8.41 20.55
CA GLU A 282 1.26 -8.07 21.96
C GLU A 282 2.64 -8.50 22.54
N SER A 283 3.51 -9.11 21.72
CA SER A 283 4.90 -9.49 22.10
C SER A 283 5.87 -8.34 21.83
#